data_AF-A0A2P2IPB7-F1
#
_entry.id   AF-A0A2P2IPB7-F1
#
_cell.length_a   1.000
_cell.length_b   1.000
_cell.length_c   1.000
_cell.angle_alpha   90.00
_cell.angle_beta   90.00
_cell.angle_gamma   90.00
#
_symmetry.space_group_name_H-M   'P 1'
#
loop_
_entity.id
_entity.type
_entity.pdbx_description
1 polymer ?
#
loop_
_entity_poly.entity_id
_entity_poly.type
_entity_poly.pdbx_seq_one_letter_code
_entity_poly.pdbx_strand_id
1 'polypeptide(L)' 'MFLKYLKWRRAFVPNGCISASQVPTEIAQNKIFLQGSDKNGQPIAVLLGARHFQNKGNLDEFKR' A
#
# COMPACT_ATOMS: atom_id res chain seq x y z
N MET A 1 1.12 8.50 -18.70
CA MET A 1 1.15 7.88 -17.35
C MET A 1 2.52 7.35 -16.95
N PHE A 2 3.29 6.74 -17.86
CA PHE A 2 4.59 6.14 -17.55
C PHE A 2 5.63 7.08 -16.90
N LEU A 3 5.89 8.26 -17.47
CA LEU A 3 6.86 9.21 -16.89
C LEU A 3 6.44 9.73 -15.50
N LYS A 4 5.13 9.90 -15.27
CA LYS A 4 4.58 10.28 -13.96
C LYS A 4 4.80 9.17 -12.93
N TYR A 5 4.52 7.92 -13.31
CA TYR A 5 4.78 6.74 -12.50
C TYR A 5 6.27 6.61 -12.15
N LEU A 6 7.18 6.78 -13.12
CA LEU A 6 8.62 6.70 -12.88
C LEU A 6 9.10 7.77 -11.90
N LYS A 7 8.61 9.01 -12.06
CA LYS A 7 8.94 10.11 -11.15
C LYS A 7 8.48 9.78 -9.72
N TRP A 8 7.25 9.30 -9.55
CA TRP A 8 6.73 8.88 -8.25
C TRP A 8 7.52 7.70 -7.67
N ARG A 9 7.76 6.64 -8.45
CA ARG A 9 8.42 5.43 -7.98
C ARG A 9 9.87 5.68 -7.55
N ARG A 10 10.60 6.54 -8.27
CA ARG A 10 11.97 6.93 -7.89
C ARG A 10 12.01 7.76 -6.61
N ALA A 11 10.99 8.58 -6.36
CA ALA A 11 10.91 9.38 -5.14
C ALA A 11 10.48 8.52 -3.93
N PHE A 12 9.40 7.75 -4.04
CA PHE A 12 8.80 7.03 -2.90
C PHE A 12 9.33 5.61 -2.67
N VAL A 13 9.99 5.00 -3.66
CA VAL A 13 10.55 3.65 -3.56
C VAL A 13 12.01 3.64 -4.06
N PRO A 14 12.91 4.39 -3.38
CA PRO A 14 14.29 4.59 -3.85
C PRO A 14 15.07 3.27 -3.95
N ASN A 15 14.78 2.31 -3.06
CA ASN A 15 15.41 0.98 -3.05
C ASN A 15 14.72 -0.02 -3.98
N GLY A 16 13.77 0.41 -4.81
CA GLY A 16 13.06 -0.42 -5.78
C GLY A 16 11.96 -1.32 -5.22
N CYS A 17 12.00 -1.64 -3.91
CA CYS A 17 10.99 -2.41 -3.19
C CYS A 17 10.65 -1.80 -1.82
N ILE A 18 9.52 -2.23 -1.26
CA ILE A 18 9.09 -1.93 0.11
C ILE A 18 8.97 -3.27 0.83
N SER A 19 9.80 -3.49 1.84
CA SER A 19 9.77 -4.70 2.64
C SER A 19 8.64 -4.66 3.68
N ALA A 20 8.14 -5.83 4.08
CA ALA A 20 7.09 -5.92 5.10
C ALA A 20 7.52 -5.30 6.44
N SER A 21 8.80 -5.40 6.79
CA SER A 21 9.38 -4.79 7.99
C SER A 21 9.38 -3.26 7.96
N GLN A 22 9.24 -2.63 6.80
CA GLN A 22 9.13 -1.17 6.68
C GLN A 22 7.69 -0.66 6.85
N VAL A 23 6.69 -1.55 6.83
CA VAL A 23 5.27 -1.20 6.97
C VAL A 23 4.51 -2.18 7.89
N PRO A 24 5.06 -2.51 9.08
CA PRO A 24 4.49 -3.54 9.94
C PRO A 24 3.11 -3.14 10.46
N THR A 25 2.89 -1.85 10.73
CA THR A 25 1.62 -1.29 11.20
C THR A 25 0.52 -1.46 10.16
N GLU A 26 0.80 -1.14 8.89
CA GLU A 26 -0.17 -1.25 7.80
C GLU A 26 -0.57 -2.71 7.52
N ILE A 27 0.39 -3.63 7.60
CA ILE A 27 0.13 -5.07 7.48
C ILE A 27 -0.71 -5.56 8.65
N ALA A 28 -0.35 -5.16 9.88
CA ALA A 28 -1.05 -5.58 11.10
C ALA A 28 -2.52 -5.12 11.14
N GLN A 29 -2.84 -3.97 10.55
CA GLN A 29 -4.23 -3.49 10.45
C GLN A 29 -5.14 -4.43 9.67
N ASN A 30 -4.58 -5.29 8.81
CA ASN A 30 -5.29 -6.34 8.09
C ASN A 30 -6.62 -5.83 7.47
N LYS A 31 -6.49 -4.69 6.78
CA LYS A 31 -7.61 -3.90 6.26
C LYS A 31 -7.80 -4.02 4.75
N ILE A 32 -6.81 -4.50 4.00
CA ILE A 32 -6.88 -4.65 2.53
C ILE A 32 -6.62 -6.10 2.16
N PHE A 33 -7.44 -6.65 1.27
CA PHE A 33 -7.36 -8.02 0.78
C PHE A 33 -7.48 -8.06 -0.73
N LEU A 34 -6.81 -9.00 -1.38
CA LEU A 34 -7.01 -9.33 -2.79
C LEU A 34 -7.80 -10.65 -2.85
N GLN A 35 -9.09 -10.60 -3.19
CA GLN A 35 -9.98 -11.77 -3.10
C GLN A 35 -10.23 -12.50 -4.43
N GLY A 36 -9.50 -12.15 -5.48
CA GLY A 36 -9.61 -12.79 -6.79
C GLY A 36 -9.92 -11.79 -7.89
N SER A 37 -10.67 -12.23 -8.89
CA SER A 37 -11.01 -11.43 -10.07
C SER A 37 -12.52 -11.37 -10.31
N ASP A 38 -12.98 -10.30 -10.96
CA ASP A 38 -14.36 -10.14 -11.40
C ASP A 38 -14.68 -11.06 -12.60
N LYS A 39 -15.92 -10.97 -13.11
CA LYS A 39 -16.36 -11.73 -14.29
C LYS A 39 -15.55 -11.47 -15.56
N ASN A 40 -14.81 -10.37 -15.62
CA ASN A 40 -13.96 -9.97 -16.74
C ASN A 40 -12.47 -10.26 -16.46
N GLY A 41 -12.14 -10.93 -15.36
CA GLY A 41 -10.75 -11.21 -14.98
C GLY A 41 -10.02 -10.02 -14.35
N GLN A 42 -10.73 -8.98 -13.93
CA GLN A 42 -10.13 -7.80 -13.29
C GLN A 42 -9.92 -8.06 -11.79
N PRO A 43 -8.72 -7.81 -11.23
CA PRO A 43 -8.44 -8.07 -9.83
C PRO A 43 -9.32 -7.22 -8.90
N ILE A 44 -9.91 -7.85 -7.88
CA ILE A 44 -10.75 -7.19 -6.87
C ILE A 44 -9.99 -7.05 -5.56
N ALA A 45 -9.80 -5.80 -5.13
CA ALA A 45 -9.33 -5.46 -3.80
C ALA A 45 -10.51 -5.12 -2.88
N VAL A 46 -10.53 -5.69 -1.68
CA VAL A 46 -11.52 -5.43 -0.64
C VAL A 46 -10.87 -4.65 0.50
N LEU A 47 -11.41 -3.48 0.82
CA LEU A 47 -10.97 -2.62 1.92
C LEU A 47 -12.00 -2.62 3.05
N LEU A 48 -11.58 -3.05 4.23
CA LEU A 48 -12.35 -2.94 5.46
C LEU A 48 -12.04 -1.59 6.14
N GLY A 49 -12.76 -0.54 5.75
CA GLY A 49 -12.56 0.81 6.27
C GLY A 49 -12.70 0.92 7.80
N ALA A 50 -13.56 0.09 8.41
CA ALA A 50 -13.72 0.03 9.87
C ALA A 50 -12.46 -0.45 10.63
N ARG A 51 -11.51 -1.10 9.94
CA ARG A 51 -10.21 -1.50 10.50
C ARG A 51 -9.12 -0.45 10.28
N HIS A 52 -9.45 0.69 9.68
CA HIS A 52 -8.51 1.78 9.54
C HIS A 52 -8.24 2.40 10.91
N PHE A 53 -7.00 2.27 11.35
CA PHE A 53 -6.50 3.04 12.49
C PHE A 53 -5.51 4.06 11.96
N GLN A 54 -5.73 5.33 12.28
CA GLN A 54 -4.71 6.35 12.05
C GLN A 54 -3.48 5.92 12.86
N ASN A 55 -2.33 5.81 12.18
CA ASN A 55 -1.08 5.49 12.87
C ASN A 55 -0.85 6.56 13.95
N LYS A 56 -0.71 6.14 15.21
CA LYS A 56 -0.48 7.05 16.35
C LYS A 56 0.97 7.58 16.38
N GLY A 57 1.86 7.02 15.56
CA GLY A 57 3.23 7.50 15.36
C GLY A 57 3.35 8.62 14.32
N ASN A 58 4.55 9.18 14.20
CA ASN A 58 4.88 10.17 13.17
C ASN A 58 4.68 9.55 11.76
N LEU A 59 4.40 10.39 10.76
CA LEU A 59 4.24 10.00 9.35
C LEU A 59 5.51 9.40 8.71
N ASP A 60 6.53 9.09 9.51
CA ASP A 60 7.84 8.62 9.07
C ASP A 60 7.76 7.25 8.37
N GLU A 61 6.78 6.40 8.71
CA GLU A 61 6.53 5.17 7.92
C GLU A 61 6.13 5.47 6.46
N PHE A 62 5.51 6.63 6.22
CA PHE A 62 5.02 7.08 4.91
C PHE A 62 5.97 8.06 4.19
N LYS A 63 6.91 8.69 4.89
CA LYS A 63 7.90 9.62 4.34
C LYS A 63 9.11 8.84 3.81
N ARG A 64 9.44 8.98 2.52
CA ARG A 64 10.64 8.42 1.88
C ARG A 64 11.15 9.35 0.80
#